data_AF-A0A7C5TEJ0-F1
#
_entry.id   AF-A0A7C5TEJ0-F1
#
_cell.length_a   1.000
_cell.length_b   1.000
_cell.length_c   1.000
_cell.angle_alpha   90.00
_cell.angle_beta   90.00
_cell.angle_gamma   90.00
#
_symmetry.space_group_name_H-M   'P 1'
#
loop_
_entity.id
_entity.type
_entity.pdbx_description
1 polymer ?
#
loop_
_entity_poly.entity_id
_entity_poly.type
_entity_poly.pdbx_seq_one_letter_code
_entity_poly.pdbx_strand_id
1 'polypeptide(L)'
;MGQGKHSLLAAVLKTYLCAKGFKLSLQTLLMNRAMLLKAGDVLSNLEISRFFDVCTRRGIRYSGNLKTGVRHVVLITVLDKTPEESLENPYRDRFEGDLLVYTGEGRVGDQQMTRGNLVLKMQMEKGFPVYVFEKKSPGRYVFLGRFNVEDFQTEQQPDVRGKTRKVFVFTLRRVGDFILLSTENTASLPKL
;
A
#
# COMPACT_ATOMS: atom_id res chain seq x y z
N MET A 1 -19.29 23.58 19.80
CA MET A 1 -19.52 23.81 18.36
C MET A 1 -18.93 22.71 17.44
N GLY A 2 -18.73 21.46 17.90
CA GLY A 2 -18.02 20.43 17.12
C GLY A 2 -18.88 19.37 16.39
N GLN A 3 -20.19 19.26 16.68
CA GLN A 3 -20.99 18.12 16.17
C GLN A 3 -21.50 18.29 14.73
N GLY A 4 -21.66 19.53 14.23
CA GLY A 4 -22.26 19.78 12.91
C GLY A 4 -21.35 19.48 11.69
N LYS A 5 -20.03 19.56 11.84
CA LYS A 5 -19.10 19.26 10.73
C LYS A 5 -18.93 17.75 10.48
N HIS A 6 -19.00 16.94 11.55
CA HIS A 6 -18.89 15.48 11.45
C HIS A 6 -20.12 14.84 10.81
N SER A 7 -21.33 15.38 11.04
CA SER A 7 -22.56 14.86 10.41
C SER A 7 -22.61 15.13 8.91
N LEU A 8 -22.11 16.29 8.47
CA LEU A 8 -22.08 16.66 7.05
C LEU A 8 -21.13 15.76 6.25
N LEU A 9 -19.93 15.49 6.78
CA LEU A 9 -18.97 14.61 6.11
C LEU A 9 -19.50 13.17 5.99
N ALA A 10 -20.14 12.65 7.04
CA ALA A 10 -20.77 11.34 7.04
C ALA A 10 -21.95 11.25 6.05
N ALA A 11 -22.75 12.32 5.92
CA ALA A 11 -23.84 12.40 4.95
C ALA A 11 -23.32 12.44 3.50
N VAL A 12 -22.30 13.27 3.22
CA VAL A 12 -21.66 13.34 1.90
C VAL A 12 -21.03 11.99 1.54
N LEU A 13 -20.34 11.36 2.50
CA LEU A 13 -19.73 10.06 2.29
C LEU A 13 -20.78 8.96 2.06
N LYS A 14 -21.89 8.97 2.79
CA LYS A 14 -23.02 8.05 2.53
C LYS A 14 -23.58 8.24 1.13
N THR A 15 -23.83 9.47 0.69
CA THR A 15 -24.37 9.75 -0.65
C THR A 15 -23.40 9.26 -1.73
N TYR A 16 -22.10 9.52 -1.57
CA TYR A 16 -21.08 9.03 -2.50
C TYR A 16 -21.02 7.49 -2.56
N LEU A 17 -21.04 6.82 -1.42
CA LEU A 17 -21.00 5.36 -1.33
C LEU A 17 -22.27 4.71 -1.91
N CYS A 18 -23.44 5.28 -1.63
CA CYS A 18 -24.71 4.85 -2.25
C CYS A 18 -24.67 4.99 -3.78
N ALA A 19 -24.15 6.10 -4.31
CA ALA A 19 -23.99 6.31 -5.75
C ALA A 19 -23.01 5.30 -6.40
N LYS A 20 -22.14 4.67 -5.61
CA LYS A 20 -21.23 3.58 -6.04
C LYS A 20 -21.75 2.18 -5.72
N GLY A 21 -23.02 2.04 -5.33
CA GLY A 21 -23.68 0.74 -5.11
C GLY A 21 -23.49 0.15 -3.72
N PHE A 22 -22.86 0.85 -2.79
CA PHE A 22 -22.70 0.39 -1.41
C PHE A 22 -23.91 0.77 -0.56
N LYS A 23 -24.54 -0.21 0.10
CA LYS A 23 -25.59 0.04 1.11
C LYS A 23 -24.95 0.18 2.50
N LEU A 24 -24.68 1.41 2.92
CA LEU A 24 -24.28 1.71 4.30
C LEU A 24 -25.28 2.66 4.98
N SER A 25 -25.58 2.40 6.26
CA SER A 25 -26.45 3.28 7.04
C SER A 25 -25.68 4.51 7.52
N LEU A 26 -26.38 5.64 7.69
CA LEU A 26 -25.78 6.88 8.23
C LEU A 26 -25.27 6.65 9.65
N GLN A 27 -25.99 5.83 10.44
CA GLN A 27 -25.55 5.37 11.76
C GLN A 27 -24.24 4.59 11.69
N THR A 28 -24.05 3.70 10.71
CA THR A 28 -22.79 2.94 10.54
C THR A 28 -21.61 3.87 10.23
N LEU A 29 -21.82 4.93 9.45
CA LEU A 29 -20.81 5.95 9.16
C LEU A 29 -20.54 6.93 10.32
N LEU A 30 -21.52 7.12 11.20
CA LEU A 30 -21.42 8.01 12.35
C LEU A 30 -20.86 7.29 13.60
N MET A 31 -21.14 5.99 13.75
CA MET A 31 -20.67 5.15 14.85
C MET A 31 -19.25 4.63 14.61
N ASN A 32 -18.90 4.35 13.35
CA ASN A 32 -17.56 3.93 12.96
C ASN A 32 -16.93 5.12 12.26
N ARG A 33 -15.80 5.63 12.76
CA ARG A 33 -14.99 6.65 12.08
C ARG A 33 -14.44 6.04 10.77
N ALA A 34 -15.28 5.80 9.77
CA ALA A 34 -14.86 5.22 8.52
C ALA A 34 -14.10 6.27 7.72
N MET A 35 -12.88 5.93 7.28
CA MET A 35 -12.08 6.80 6.44
C MET A 35 -12.20 6.31 5.00
N LEU A 36 -12.70 7.16 4.11
CA LEU A 36 -12.59 6.94 2.68
C LEU A 36 -11.25 7.47 2.20
N LEU A 37 -10.37 6.57 1.78
CA LEU A 37 -9.11 6.91 1.15
C LEU A 37 -9.27 6.82 -0.37
N LYS A 38 -8.93 7.87 -1.10
CA LYS A 38 -8.96 7.98 -2.57
C LYS A 38 -7.57 8.20 -3.13
N ALA A 39 -7.34 7.77 -4.35
CA ALA A 39 -6.08 8.01 -5.01
C ALA A 39 -5.80 9.52 -5.14
N GLY A 40 -4.56 9.91 -4.91
CA GLY A 40 -4.15 11.30 -4.75
C GLY A 40 -4.15 11.77 -3.29
N ASP A 41 -4.85 11.09 -2.38
CA ASP A 41 -4.80 11.44 -0.95
C ASP A 41 -3.39 11.27 -0.41
N VAL A 42 -3.00 12.19 0.48
CA VAL A 42 -1.67 12.25 1.06
C VAL A 42 -1.72 11.81 2.52
N LEU A 43 -0.84 10.88 2.88
CA LEU A 43 -0.71 10.34 4.22
C LEU A 43 0.74 10.42 4.69
N SER A 44 0.90 10.49 6.01
CA SER A 44 2.16 10.23 6.68
C SER A 44 2.43 8.73 6.81
N ASN A 45 3.69 8.38 7.03
CA ASN A 45 4.11 6.99 7.27
C ASN A 45 3.40 6.36 8.50
N LEU A 46 3.11 7.18 9.51
CA LEU A 46 2.42 6.74 10.72
C LEU A 46 0.93 6.50 10.46
N GLU A 47 0.29 7.33 9.65
CA GLU A 47 -1.10 7.12 9.24
C GLU A 47 -1.24 5.83 8.43
N ILE A 48 -0.36 5.58 7.46
CA ILE A 48 -0.32 4.31 6.72
C ILE A 48 -0.19 3.13 7.68
N SER A 49 0.79 3.20 8.60
CA SER A 49 1.00 2.13 9.58
C SER A 49 -0.24 1.87 10.44
N ARG A 50 -0.87 2.93 10.97
CA ARG A 50 -2.06 2.83 11.82
C ARG A 50 -3.28 2.29 11.07
N PHE A 51 -3.50 2.74 9.84
CA PHE A 51 -4.69 2.34 9.08
C PHE A 51 -4.62 0.91 8.56
N PHE A 52 -3.43 0.45 8.16
CA PHE A 52 -3.28 -0.89 7.59
C PHE A 52 -2.71 -1.91 8.60
N ASP A 53 -2.38 -1.48 9.82
CA ASP A 53 -1.73 -2.31 10.86
C ASP A 53 -0.39 -2.91 10.38
N VAL A 54 0.36 -2.12 9.61
CA VAL A 54 1.63 -2.54 9.00
C VAL A 54 2.81 -1.81 9.65
N CYS A 55 4.01 -2.37 9.53
CA CYS A 55 5.22 -1.70 10.01
C CYS A 55 5.50 -0.38 9.27
N THR A 56 6.39 0.44 9.82
CA THR A 56 6.75 1.76 9.27
C THR A 56 7.99 1.74 8.38
N ARG A 57 8.56 0.56 8.11
CA ARG A 57 9.83 0.38 7.40
C ARG A 57 9.63 -0.53 6.19
N ARG A 58 10.59 -0.48 5.25
CA ARG A 58 10.63 -1.31 4.02
C ARG A 58 9.57 -0.92 2.98
N GLY A 59 9.77 -1.42 1.76
CA GLY A 59 8.90 -1.18 0.61
C GLY A 59 7.62 -2.01 0.68
N ILE A 60 7.76 -3.33 0.88
CA ILE A 60 6.64 -4.26 1.05
C ILE A 60 6.35 -4.42 2.54
N ARG A 61 5.10 -4.16 2.93
CA ARG A 61 4.65 -4.16 4.33
C ARG A 61 3.35 -4.94 4.40
N TYR A 62 3.17 -5.75 5.44
CA TYR A 62 1.93 -6.51 5.58
C TYR A 62 1.58 -6.72 7.05
N SER A 63 0.31 -7.00 7.29
CA SER A 63 -0.26 -7.31 8.60
C SER A 63 -0.84 -8.72 8.64
N GLY A 64 -0.89 -9.31 9.82
CA GLY A 64 -1.21 -10.73 9.99
C GLY A 64 0.01 -11.63 9.82
N ASN A 65 -0.22 -12.87 9.37
CA ASN A 65 0.78 -13.94 9.35
C ASN A 65 0.73 -14.69 8.01
N LEU A 66 1.89 -15.03 7.46
CA LEU A 66 2.00 -15.70 6.15
C LEU A 66 1.40 -17.12 6.14
N LYS A 67 1.28 -17.77 7.29
CA LYS A 67 0.68 -19.11 7.42
C LYS A 67 -0.82 -19.05 7.72
N THR A 68 -1.23 -18.19 8.67
CA THR A 68 -2.61 -18.20 9.17
C THR A 68 -3.52 -17.17 8.50
N GLY A 69 -2.96 -16.16 7.84
CA GLY A 69 -3.74 -15.17 7.10
C GLY A 69 -3.10 -13.79 7.08
N VAL A 70 -2.98 -13.23 5.89
CA VAL A 70 -2.55 -11.85 5.65
C VAL A 70 -3.79 -10.98 5.55
N ARG A 71 -3.82 -9.86 6.28
CA ARG A 71 -4.98 -8.94 6.30
C ARG A 71 -4.81 -7.78 5.32
N HIS A 72 -3.69 -7.06 5.42
CA HIS A 72 -3.36 -5.97 4.53
C HIS A 72 -1.96 -6.15 3.97
N VAL A 73 -1.76 -5.75 2.72
CA VAL A 73 -0.45 -5.59 2.09
C VAL A 73 -0.36 -4.17 1.55
N VAL A 74 0.63 -3.44 2.03
CA VAL A 74 0.96 -2.09 1.59
C VAL A 74 2.29 -2.13 0.85
N LEU A 75 2.34 -1.49 -0.30
CA LEU A 75 3.52 -1.35 -1.14
C LEU A 75 3.89 0.13 -1.22
N ILE A 76 5.12 0.44 -0.81
CA ILE A 76 5.72 1.77 -0.94
C ILE A 76 6.66 1.74 -2.13
N THR A 77 6.40 2.60 -3.11
CA THR A 77 7.24 2.81 -4.29
C THR A 77 7.84 4.23 -4.31
N VAL A 78 8.95 4.38 -5.04
CA VAL A 78 9.58 5.67 -5.35
C VAL A 78 9.80 5.68 -6.85
N LEU A 79 8.97 6.43 -7.58
CA LEU A 79 8.98 6.45 -9.04
C LEU A 79 9.99 7.46 -9.58
N ASP A 80 9.98 8.66 -9.00
CA ASP A 80 10.89 9.74 -9.34
C ASP A 80 12.06 9.74 -8.36
N LYS A 81 13.22 9.22 -8.79
CA LYS A 81 14.45 9.21 -8.00
C LYS A 81 15.49 10.16 -8.58
N THR A 82 16.19 10.89 -7.73
CA THR A 82 17.44 11.56 -8.15
C THR A 82 18.55 10.53 -8.43
N PRO A 83 19.64 10.91 -9.10
CA PRO A 83 20.82 10.06 -9.25
C PRO A 83 21.36 9.57 -7.90
N GLU A 84 21.40 10.43 -6.88
CA GLU A 84 21.89 10.10 -5.54
C GLU A 84 20.96 9.09 -4.85
N GLU A 85 19.65 9.31 -4.91
CA GLU A 85 18.67 8.37 -4.36
C GLU A 85 18.70 7.01 -5.06
N SER A 86 19.08 6.97 -6.35
CA SER A 86 19.23 5.72 -7.10
C SER A 86 20.43 4.89 -6.65
N LEU A 87 21.46 5.51 -6.08
CA LEU A 87 22.58 4.79 -5.45
C LEU A 87 22.15 4.11 -4.15
N GLU A 88 21.28 4.75 -3.36
CA GLU A 88 20.77 4.18 -2.13
C GLU A 88 19.63 3.19 -2.39
N ASN A 89 18.76 3.48 -3.34
CA ASN A 89 17.60 2.67 -3.72
C ASN A 89 17.82 2.03 -5.10
N PRO A 90 18.38 0.81 -5.16
CA PRO A 90 18.70 0.15 -6.42
C PRO A 90 17.46 -0.38 -7.17
N TYR A 91 16.26 -0.25 -6.59
CA TYR A 91 15.03 -0.75 -7.20
C TYR A 91 14.62 0.13 -8.39
N ARG A 92 14.11 -0.49 -9.45
CA ARG A 92 13.79 0.15 -10.73
C ARG A 92 12.28 0.17 -10.96
N ASP A 93 11.56 0.58 -9.93
CA ASP A 93 10.10 0.71 -9.98
C ASP A 93 9.71 1.77 -11.03
N ARG A 94 8.63 1.50 -11.77
CA ARG A 94 8.15 2.39 -12.84
C ARG A 94 6.73 2.03 -13.25
N PHE A 95 6.06 2.96 -13.91
CA PHE A 95 4.86 2.65 -14.66
C PHE A 95 5.21 2.31 -16.12
N GLU A 96 4.61 1.24 -16.65
CA GLU A 96 4.60 0.88 -18.06
C GLU A 96 3.14 0.86 -18.52
N GLY A 97 2.66 1.99 -19.06
CA GLY A 97 1.23 2.20 -19.27
C GLY A 97 0.47 2.16 -17.93
N ASP A 98 -0.54 1.30 -17.84
CA ASP A 98 -1.37 1.12 -16.63
C ASP A 98 -0.80 0.12 -15.62
N LEU A 99 0.39 -0.42 -15.90
CA LEU A 99 1.05 -1.42 -15.07
C LEU A 99 2.13 -0.78 -14.20
N LEU A 100 2.05 -1.01 -12.89
CA LEU A 100 3.16 -0.74 -12.00
C LEU A 100 4.12 -1.94 -12.07
N VAL A 101 5.31 -1.70 -12.59
CA VAL A 101 6.43 -2.64 -12.53
C VAL A 101 7.19 -2.37 -11.24
N TYR A 102 7.27 -3.36 -10.36
CA TYR A 102 7.81 -3.23 -9.01
C TYR A 102 8.94 -4.22 -8.76
N THR A 103 10.09 -3.73 -8.28
CA THR A 103 11.20 -4.62 -7.92
C THR A 103 10.97 -5.20 -6.53
N GLY A 104 11.10 -6.51 -6.38
CA GLY A 104 10.97 -7.22 -5.11
C GLY A 104 11.97 -6.73 -4.06
N GLU A 105 11.77 -7.14 -2.81
CA GLU A 105 12.63 -6.74 -1.71
C GLU A 105 13.93 -7.56 -1.63
N GLY A 106 15.02 -6.87 -1.28
CA GLY A 106 16.37 -7.41 -1.10
C GLY A 106 17.39 -6.50 -1.77
N ARG A 107 18.19 -5.78 -0.97
CA ARG A 107 19.13 -4.74 -1.46
C ARG A 107 20.54 -5.26 -1.77
N VAL A 108 20.88 -6.48 -1.36
CA VAL A 108 22.23 -7.06 -1.51
C VAL A 108 22.07 -8.54 -1.82
N GLY A 109 22.80 -9.01 -2.84
CA GLY A 109 22.75 -10.40 -3.29
C GLY A 109 21.39 -10.82 -3.86
N ASP A 110 21.30 -12.07 -4.33
CA ASP A 110 20.09 -12.61 -4.94
C ASP A 110 18.88 -12.53 -4.00
N GLN A 111 17.78 -12.06 -4.54
CA GLN A 111 16.52 -12.01 -3.81
C GLN A 111 15.98 -13.41 -3.56
N GLN A 112 15.34 -13.56 -2.41
CA GLN A 112 14.71 -14.80 -1.99
C GLN A 112 13.20 -14.62 -1.97
N MET A 113 12.46 -15.68 -2.34
CA MET A 113 11.00 -15.70 -2.30
C MET A 113 10.51 -15.92 -0.85
N THR A 114 10.82 -14.95 0.01
CA THR A 114 10.48 -14.95 1.44
C THR A 114 9.88 -13.61 1.83
N ARG A 115 9.24 -13.55 3.01
CA ARG A 115 8.70 -12.33 3.63
C ARG A 115 7.85 -11.50 2.64
N GLY A 116 8.29 -10.29 2.26
CA GLY A 116 7.52 -9.42 1.37
C GLY A 116 7.38 -9.97 -0.05
N ASN A 117 8.42 -10.59 -0.62
CA ASN A 117 8.28 -11.21 -1.94
C ASN A 117 7.26 -12.36 -1.91
N LEU A 118 7.31 -13.17 -0.85
CA LEU A 118 6.34 -14.24 -0.64
C LEU A 118 4.92 -13.69 -0.47
N VAL A 119 4.73 -12.57 0.25
CA VAL A 119 3.40 -11.98 0.40
C VAL A 119 2.84 -11.51 -0.94
N LEU A 120 3.64 -10.88 -1.80
CA LEU A 120 3.19 -10.46 -3.14
C LEU A 120 2.80 -11.67 -4.00
N LYS A 121 3.59 -12.74 -3.97
CA LYS A 121 3.23 -14.00 -4.64
C LYS A 121 1.92 -14.58 -4.12
N MET A 122 1.71 -14.57 -2.80
CA MET A 122 0.44 -15.05 -2.22
C MET A 122 -0.75 -14.16 -2.59
N GLN A 123 -0.56 -12.83 -2.67
CA GLN A 123 -1.61 -11.90 -3.10
C GLN A 123 -2.00 -12.14 -4.56
N MET A 124 -1.02 -12.44 -5.42
CA MET A 124 -1.23 -12.87 -6.82
C MET A 124 -2.07 -14.14 -6.89
N GLU A 125 -1.64 -15.21 -6.20
CA GLU A 125 -2.33 -16.51 -6.21
C GLU A 125 -3.76 -16.44 -5.67
N LYS A 126 -4.03 -15.53 -4.72
CA LYS A 126 -5.36 -15.34 -4.12
C LYS A 126 -6.22 -14.29 -4.83
N GLY A 127 -5.65 -13.49 -5.74
CA GLY A 127 -6.33 -12.38 -6.39
C GLY A 127 -6.74 -11.23 -5.45
N PHE A 128 -6.10 -11.13 -4.27
CA PHE A 128 -6.39 -10.08 -3.30
C PHE A 128 -5.55 -8.83 -3.55
N PRO A 129 -6.11 -7.61 -3.39
CA PRO A 129 -5.40 -6.39 -3.72
C PRO A 129 -4.32 -6.01 -2.70
N VAL A 130 -3.31 -5.30 -3.19
CA VAL A 130 -2.33 -4.54 -2.43
C VAL A 130 -2.64 -3.05 -2.49
N TYR A 131 -2.30 -2.32 -1.43
CA TYR A 131 -2.50 -0.88 -1.31
C TYR A 131 -1.20 -0.16 -1.65
N VAL A 132 -1.19 0.57 -2.75
CA VAL A 132 0.04 1.18 -3.28
C VAL A 132 0.11 2.64 -2.86
N PHE A 133 1.27 3.03 -2.34
CA PHE A 133 1.62 4.41 -2.02
C PHE A 133 2.93 4.79 -2.68
N GLU A 134 2.97 5.99 -3.25
CA GLU A 134 4.20 6.60 -3.72
C GLU A 134 4.78 7.51 -2.64
N LYS A 135 6.04 7.30 -2.26
CA LYS A 135 6.76 8.24 -1.40
C LYS A 135 7.27 9.39 -2.26
N LYS A 136 6.65 10.58 -2.13
CA LYS A 136 7.07 11.80 -2.84
C LYS A 136 8.16 12.58 -2.11
N SER A 137 8.21 12.49 -0.78
CA SER A 137 9.24 13.12 0.06
C SER A 137 9.23 12.51 1.47
N PRO A 138 10.20 12.82 2.34
CA PRO A 138 10.15 12.39 3.74
C PRO A 138 8.81 12.79 4.39
N GLY A 139 8.07 11.79 4.88
CA GLY A 139 6.78 12.00 5.54
C GLY A 139 5.58 12.22 4.62
N ARG A 140 5.76 12.26 3.29
CA ARG A 140 4.67 12.50 2.32
C ARG A 140 4.49 11.32 1.37
N TYR A 141 3.38 10.60 1.54
CA TYR A 141 3.04 9.40 0.77
C TYR A 141 1.69 9.59 0.07
N VAL A 142 1.67 9.49 -1.25
CA VAL A 142 0.46 9.64 -2.07
C VAL A 142 -0.14 8.25 -2.28
N PHE A 143 -1.41 8.05 -1.93
CA PHE A 143 -2.11 6.81 -2.26
C PHE A 143 -2.34 6.73 -3.78
N LEU A 144 -1.87 5.66 -4.41
CA LEU A 144 -2.06 5.43 -5.84
C LEU A 144 -3.32 4.60 -6.13
N GLY A 145 -3.76 3.78 -5.16
CA GLY A 145 -4.94 2.94 -5.31
C GLY A 145 -4.73 1.51 -4.83
N ARG A 146 -5.71 0.67 -5.15
CA ARG A 146 -5.68 -0.79 -4.98
C ARG A 146 -5.17 -1.41 -6.26
N PHE A 147 -4.23 -2.34 -6.14
CA PHE A 147 -3.62 -3.03 -7.26
C PHE A 147 -3.66 -4.54 -7.03
N ASN A 148 -3.86 -5.33 -8.08
CA ASN A 148 -3.62 -6.78 -8.04
C ASN A 148 -2.25 -7.06 -8.66
N VAL A 149 -1.53 -8.02 -8.09
CA VAL A 149 -0.33 -8.59 -8.71
C VAL A 149 -0.80 -9.52 -9.82
N GLU A 150 -0.37 -9.28 -11.06
CA GLU A 150 -0.75 -10.11 -12.22
C GLU A 150 0.25 -11.22 -12.47
N ASP A 151 1.53 -10.90 -12.39
CA ASP A 151 2.63 -11.84 -12.67
C ASP A 151 3.92 -11.38 -11.97
N PHE A 152 4.92 -12.26 -11.96
CA PHE A 152 6.30 -11.87 -11.66
C PHE A 152 7.31 -12.70 -12.47
N GLN A 153 8.41 -12.06 -12.83
CA GLN A 153 9.56 -12.69 -13.48
C GLN A 153 10.83 -12.44 -12.68
N THR A 154 11.93 -13.04 -13.14
CA THR A 154 13.26 -12.76 -12.58
C THR A 154 14.12 -11.97 -13.56
N GLU A 155 14.85 -10.98 -13.05
CA GLU A 155 15.80 -10.18 -13.83
C GLU A 155 17.16 -10.12 -13.14
N GLN A 156 18.20 -9.78 -13.90
CA GLN A 156 19.52 -9.43 -13.36
C GLN A 156 19.64 -7.91 -13.22
N GLN A 157 19.82 -7.42 -11.99
CA GLN A 157 19.95 -6.00 -11.70
C GLN A 157 21.12 -5.75 -10.74
N PRO A 158 21.77 -4.57 -10.78
CA PRO A 158 22.81 -4.25 -9.81
C PRO A 158 22.22 -4.13 -8.41
N ASP A 159 22.98 -4.58 -7.43
CA ASP A 159 22.68 -4.36 -6.03
C ASP A 159 23.19 -3.01 -5.53
N VAL A 160 22.94 -2.69 -4.25
CA VAL A 160 23.37 -1.39 -3.68
C VAL A 160 24.91 -1.25 -3.62
N ARG A 161 25.66 -2.33 -3.87
CA ARG A 161 27.14 -2.37 -3.95
C ARG A 161 27.63 -2.43 -5.40
N GLY A 162 26.73 -2.29 -6.38
CA GLY A 162 27.03 -2.39 -7.79
C GLY A 162 27.22 -3.82 -8.31
N LYS A 163 26.98 -4.86 -7.50
CA LYS A 163 27.11 -6.26 -7.94
C LYS A 163 25.81 -6.75 -8.57
N THR A 164 25.89 -7.40 -9.72
CA THR A 164 24.73 -8.04 -10.33
C THR A 164 24.11 -9.08 -9.40
N ARG A 165 22.80 -9.02 -9.21
CA ARG A 165 21.99 -9.97 -8.45
C ARG A 165 20.73 -10.34 -9.22
N LYS A 166 20.19 -11.51 -8.93
CA LYS A 166 18.83 -11.88 -9.33
C LYS A 166 17.80 -11.14 -8.49
N VAL A 167 16.82 -10.52 -9.13
CA VAL A 167 15.67 -9.90 -8.49
C VAL A 167 14.37 -10.52 -8.98
N PHE A 168 13.32 -10.41 -8.18
CA PHE A 168 11.95 -10.60 -8.66
C PHE A 168 11.42 -9.26 -9.16
N VAL A 169 10.73 -9.26 -10.29
CA VAL A 169 10.05 -8.09 -10.84
C VAL A 169 8.58 -8.43 -10.99
N PHE A 170 7.75 -7.76 -10.20
CA PHE A 170 6.31 -7.96 -10.15
C PHE A 170 5.61 -6.95 -11.07
N THR A 171 4.59 -7.42 -11.78
CA THR A 171 3.71 -6.59 -12.60
C THR A 171 2.38 -6.46 -11.89
N LEU A 172 1.95 -5.23 -11.60
CA LEU A 172 0.72 -4.96 -10.86
C LEU A 172 -0.23 -4.07 -11.68
N ARG A 173 -1.51 -4.46 -11.73
CA ARG A 173 -2.56 -3.67 -12.38
C ARG A 173 -3.47 -3.03 -11.34
N ARG A 174 -3.82 -1.77 -11.57
CA ARG A 174 -4.78 -1.04 -10.75
C ARG A 174 -6.18 -1.63 -10.89
N VAL A 175 -6.83 -1.91 -9.76
CA VAL A 175 -8.20 -2.48 -9.69
C VAL A 175 -9.19 -1.56 -8.97
N GLY A 176 -8.72 -0.43 -8.45
CA GLY A 176 -9.62 0.61 -7.97
C GLY A 176 -8.93 1.76 -7.24
N ASP A 177 -9.66 2.87 -7.17
CA ASP A 177 -9.09 4.18 -6.83
C ASP A 177 -9.42 4.62 -5.41
N PHE A 178 -10.14 3.78 -4.67
CA PHE A 178 -10.54 4.09 -3.30
C PHE A 178 -10.68 2.84 -2.44
N ILE A 179 -10.59 3.03 -1.12
CA ILE A 179 -10.96 2.06 -0.09
C ILE A 179 -11.67 2.76 1.06
N LEU A 180 -12.69 2.10 1.61
CA LEU A 180 -13.29 2.46 2.88
C LEU A 180 -12.61 1.66 4.01
N LEU A 181 -11.92 2.35 4.90
CA LEU A 181 -11.21 1.78 6.05
C LEU A 181 -12.03 2.02 7.33
N SER A 182 -12.22 1.00 8.15
CA SER A 182 -12.76 1.16 9.50
C SER A 182 -11.63 1.57 10.47
N THR A 183 -11.79 2.65 11.22
CA THR A 183 -10.77 3.07 12.20
C THR A 183 -10.86 2.35 13.55
N GLU A 184 -11.66 1.29 13.68
CA GLU A 184 -11.83 0.57 14.94
C GLU A 184 -10.53 -0.10 15.45
N ASN A 185 -9.52 -0.26 14.59
CA ASN A 185 -8.23 -0.83 14.96
C ASN A 185 -7.21 0.16 15.57
N THR A 186 -7.61 1.41 15.85
CA THR A 186 -6.68 2.40 16.44
C THR A 186 -6.52 2.30 17.96
N ALA A 187 -7.23 1.38 18.62
CA ALA A 187 -7.31 1.28 20.07
C ALA A 187 -6.55 0.08 20.67
N SER A 188 -5.29 -0.16 20.28
CA SER A 188 -4.36 -0.90 21.14
C SER A 188 -2.92 -0.82 20.61
N LEU A 189 -2.17 0.17 21.05
CA LEU A 189 -0.73 0.01 21.23
C LEU A 189 -0.43 0.34 22.70
N PRO A 190 0.27 -0.55 23.44
CA PRO A 190 0.77 -0.18 24.75
C PRO A 190 1.67 1.05 24.59
N LYS A 191 1.47 2.03 25.48
CA LYS A 191 2.39 3.16 25.62
C LYS A 191 3.78 2.57 25.92
N LEU A 192 4.78 2.97 25.15
CA LEU A 192 6.19 2.81 25.51
C LEU A 192 6.45 3.43 26.88
#